data_AF-A0A533RT39-F1
#
_entry.id   AF-A0A533RT39-F1
#
_cell.length_a   1.000
_cell.length_b   1.000
_cell.length_c   1.000
_cell.angle_alpha   90.00
_cell.angle_beta   90.00
_cell.angle_gamma   90.00
#
_symmetry.space_group_name_H-M   'P 1'
#
loop_
_entity.id
_entity.type
_entity.pdbx_description
1 polymer ?
#
loop_
_entity_poly.entity_id
_entity_poly.type
_entity_poly.pdbx_seq_one_letter_code
_entity_poly.pdbx_strand_id
1 'polypeptide(L)'
;MRTDGSGHDFDLLSLFSTKGFYSDGNRDGILDGIESSIIIPQSWSGKGLAWLASKLILFSCGASFPLVYLDGEIEQKKSLVAPILAGPSRLTHELMKTGKFKPPALENAWGVVEAVPKAFNKSSALVIHAPDNLGLEKTLSFLGLTFPFFEEYRDGSPQLQDARQEFERFLKGENGSAEAFFDLKLREIAEDLKEKDLETFEANLILPRENKKYGEAIQKRLESLLHAGGLAVKLSGQKQGKLLFEKEKAFPWEATEAVTLALEKTKTLKNPQGLKISLGISESHEVRAKIRAELGRGLQDKNAPAPE
;
A
#
# COMPACT_ATOMS: atom_id res chain seq x y z
N MET A 1 28.79 -23.89 -11.95
CA MET A 1 29.64 -23.09 -11.04
C MET A 1 28.96 -23.15 -9.68
N ARG A 2 29.49 -23.96 -8.74
CA ARG A 2 28.95 -24.08 -7.39
C ARG A 2 29.22 -22.77 -6.64
N THR A 3 28.19 -22.12 -6.14
CA THR A 3 28.36 -20.95 -5.27
C THR A 3 28.73 -21.43 -3.88
N ASP A 4 29.93 -21.06 -3.47
CA ASP A 4 30.44 -21.30 -2.13
C ASP A 4 29.65 -20.43 -1.12
N GLY A 5 28.72 -21.03 -0.38
CA GLY A 5 28.21 -20.48 0.88
C GLY A 5 27.06 -19.45 0.84
N SER A 6 26.16 -19.49 -0.15
CA SER A 6 24.95 -18.68 -0.20
C SER A 6 23.78 -19.34 0.54
N GLY A 7 23.68 -19.12 1.85
CA GLY A 7 22.45 -19.43 2.58
C GLY A 7 21.37 -18.40 2.26
N HIS A 8 20.11 -18.84 2.24
CA HIS A 8 18.97 -17.95 2.03
C HIS A 8 18.52 -17.36 3.38
N ASP A 9 18.42 -16.04 3.48
CA ASP A 9 17.86 -15.36 4.64
C ASP A 9 16.48 -14.82 4.27
N PHE A 10 15.43 -15.45 4.79
CA PHE A 10 14.04 -15.16 4.47
C PHE A 10 13.16 -15.13 5.71
N ASP A 11 11.99 -14.52 5.52
CA ASP A 11 10.87 -14.45 6.46
C ASP A 11 9.60 -14.99 5.79
N LEU A 12 8.46 -14.95 6.51
CA LEU A 12 7.19 -15.42 5.97
C LEU A 12 6.70 -14.59 4.76
N LEU A 13 7.10 -13.33 4.63
CA LEU A 13 6.69 -12.49 3.50
C LEU A 13 7.40 -12.87 2.20
N SER A 14 8.57 -13.47 2.31
CA SER A 14 9.47 -13.75 1.19
C SER A 14 9.54 -15.24 0.80
N LEU A 15 8.72 -16.11 1.39
CA LEU A 15 8.74 -17.56 1.14
C LEU A 15 8.69 -17.90 -0.35
N PHE A 16 7.71 -17.36 -1.09
CA PHE A 16 7.55 -17.65 -2.51
C PHE A 16 8.27 -16.64 -3.40
N SER A 17 9.54 -16.38 -3.11
CA SER A 17 10.39 -15.47 -3.89
C SER A 17 11.80 -16.03 -4.05
N THR A 18 12.64 -15.31 -4.80
CA THR A 18 14.08 -15.59 -4.96
C THR A 18 14.90 -15.44 -3.66
N LYS A 19 14.35 -14.77 -2.63
CA LYS A 19 14.95 -14.74 -1.29
C LYS A 19 14.58 -15.97 -0.47
N GLY A 20 13.43 -16.56 -0.75
CA GLY A 20 12.88 -17.71 -0.05
C GLY A 20 13.22 -19.01 -0.77
N PHE A 21 12.20 -19.65 -1.36
CA PHE A 21 12.29 -21.03 -1.84
C PHE A 21 12.79 -21.21 -3.26
N TYR A 22 12.86 -20.12 -4.03
CA TYR A 22 13.13 -20.18 -5.46
C TYR A 22 14.51 -19.64 -5.81
N SER A 23 15.03 -20.11 -6.94
CA SER A 23 16.22 -19.56 -7.60
C SER A 23 15.83 -18.77 -8.85
N ASP A 24 16.58 -17.72 -9.13
CA ASP A 24 16.59 -17.00 -10.40
C ASP A 24 18.06 -16.88 -10.83
N GLY A 25 18.47 -17.78 -11.73
CA GLY A 25 19.86 -17.98 -12.10
C GLY A 25 20.37 -16.92 -13.08
N ASN A 26 19.51 -16.46 -13.98
CA ASN A 26 19.85 -15.45 -14.98
C ASN A 26 19.49 -14.01 -14.56
N ARG A 27 18.76 -13.85 -13.44
CA ARG A 27 18.33 -12.57 -12.83
C ARG A 27 17.38 -11.77 -13.69
N ASP A 28 16.53 -12.43 -14.46
CA ASP A 28 15.50 -11.78 -15.28
C ASP A 28 14.17 -11.57 -14.53
N GLY A 29 14.08 -12.02 -13.27
CA GLY A 29 12.88 -11.93 -12.44
C GLY A 29 11.93 -13.12 -12.59
N ILE A 30 12.28 -14.11 -13.41
CA ILE A 30 11.55 -15.38 -13.56
C ILE A 30 12.11 -16.41 -12.56
N LEU A 31 11.22 -17.16 -11.93
CA LEU A 31 11.60 -18.19 -10.97
C LEU A 31 12.01 -19.46 -11.73
N ASP A 32 13.31 -19.60 -12.00
CA ASP A 32 13.88 -20.72 -12.77
C ASP A 32 13.71 -22.08 -12.08
N GLY A 33 13.80 -22.11 -10.76
CA GLY A 33 14.02 -23.34 -10.00
C GLY A 33 13.54 -23.27 -8.55
N ILE A 34 13.43 -24.43 -7.92
CA ILE A 34 13.17 -24.58 -6.48
C ILE A 34 14.47 -25.03 -5.82
N GLU A 35 14.95 -24.28 -4.83
CA GLU A 35 16.14 -24.65 -4.04
C GLU A 35 15.77 -25.37 -2.75
N SER A 36 14.54 -25.19 -2.28
CA SER A 36 14.05 -25.76 -1.04
C SER A 36 13.75 -27.25 -1.15
N SER A 37 14.06 -27.98 -0.08
CA SER A 37 13.65 -29.36 0.13
C SER A 37 12.65 -29.45 1.27
N ILE A 38 11.58 -30.21 1.09
CA ILE A 38 10.62 -30.52 2.15
C ILE A 38 11.11 -31.76 2.89
N ILE A 39 11.25 -31.68 4.21
CA ILE A 39 11.77 -32.74 5.06
C ILE A 39 10.67 -33.15 6.04
N ILE A 40 10.27 -34.42 6.00
CA ILE A 40 9.17 -34.96 6.81
C ILE A 40 9.64 -36.12 7.71
N PRO A 41 8.94 -36.43 8.82
CA PRO A 41 9.19 -37.66 9.57
C PRO A 41 8.84 -38.91 8.77
N GLN A 42 9.54 -40.00 9.08
CA GLN A 42 9.25 -41.34 8.53
C GLN A 42 7.79 -41.78 8.75
N SER A 43 7.18 -41.33 9.84
CA SER A 43 5.83 -41.71 10.25
C SER A 43 4.72 -40.86 9.61
N TRP A 44 5.04 -39.88 8.77
CA TRP A 44 4.05 -39.02 8.15
C TRP A 44 3.24 -39.73 7.06
N SER A 45 1.91 -39.56 7.06
CA SER A 45 1.00 -40.15 6.08
C SER A 45 -0.15 -39.23 5.64
N GLY A 46 -0.09 -37.94 5.97
CA GLY A 46 -1.14 -36.96 5.63
C GLY A 46 -1.05 -36.42 4.21
N LYS A 47 -2.15 -35.86 3.70
CA LYS A 47 -2.27 -35.36 2.31
C LYS A 47 -1.82 -33.90 2.17
N GLY A 48 -1.76 -33.15 3.26
CA GLY A 48 -1.40 -31.72 3.28
C GLY A 48 -0.05 -31.43 2.63
N LEU A 49 0.88 -32.39 2.73
CA LEU A 49 2.17 -32.34 2.06
C LEU A 49 2.06 -32.20 0.54
N ALA A 50 1.10 -32.89 -0.08
CA ALA A 50 0.90 -32.82 -1.52
C ALA A 50 0.50 -31.40 -1.95
N TRP A 51 -0.36 -30.73 -1.18
CA TRP A 51 -0.75 -29.34 -1.47
C TRP A 51 0.43 -28.38 -1.41
N LEU A 52 1.29 -28.50 -0.38
CA LEU A 52 2.48 -27.67 -0.27
C LEU A 52 3.47 -27.94 -1.40
N ALA A 53 3.74 -29.21 -1.72
CA ALA A 53 4.64 -29.58 -2.81
C ALA A 53 4.13 -29.08 -4.17
N SER A 54 2.84 -29.24 -4.45
CA SER A 54 2.21 -28.74 -5.68
C SER A 54 2.31 -27.22 -5.79
N LYS A 55 2.10 -26.50 -4.68
CA LYS A 55 2.24 -25.04 -4.64
C LYS A 55 3.65 -24.59 -4.97
N LEU A 56 4.66 -25.26 -4.43
CA LEU A 56 6.05 -24.93 -4.72
C LEU A 56 6.34 -25.03 -6.22
N ILE A 57 5.85 -26.07 -6.88
CA ILE A 57 6.04 -26.26 -8.33
C ILE A 57 5.30 -25.20 -9.16
N LEU A 58 4.11 -24.78 -8.71
CA LEU A 58 3.24 -23.88 -9.49
C LEU A 58 3.89 -22.55 -9.88
N PHE A 59 4.74 -21.99 -9.02
CA PHE A 59 5.35 -20.68 -9.25
C PHE A 59 6.69 -20.73 -10.01
N SER A 60 7.30 -21.91 -10.18
CA SER A 60 8.59 -22.05 -10.86
C SER A 60 8.44 -22.50 -12.31
N CYS A 61 9.35 -22.07 -13.18
CA CYS A 61 9.51 -22.57 -14.55
C CYS A 61 10.18 -23.95 -14.61
N GLY A 62 10.83 -24.39 -13.53
CA GLY A 62 11.47 -25.69 -13.42
C GLY A 62 11.62 -26.15 -11.98
N ALA A 63 11.75 -27.47 -11.79
CA ALA A 63 11.98 -28.08 -10.47
C ALA A 63 12.95 -29.25 -10.60
N SER A 64 13.80 -29.41 -9.59
CA SER A 64 14.65 -30.60 -9.44
C SER A 64 13.98 -31.57 -8.48
N PHE A 65 14.02 -32.87 -8.82
CA PHE A 65 13.43 -33.93 -8.01
C PHE A 65 14.52 -34.83 -7.41
N PRO A 66 14.28 -35.38 -6.19
CA PRO A 66 13.05 -35.28 -5.40
C PRO A 66 12.92 -33.96 -4.61
N LEU A 67 11.66 -33.51 -4.42
CA LEU A 67 11.30 -32.30 -3.65
C LEU A 67 11.07 -32.59 -2.16
N VAL A 68 10.71 -33.84 -1.85
CA VAL A 68 10.36 -34.31 -0.52
C VAL A 68 11.35 -35.39 -0.12
N TYR A 69 11.86 -35.27 1.10
CA TYR A 69 12.79 -36.21 1.72
C TYR A 69 12.27 -36.62 3.09
N LEU A 70 12.54 -37.86 3.47
CA LEU A 70 12.41 -38.32 4.84
C LEU A 70 13.60 -37.78 5.64
N ASP A 71 13.39 -37.44 6.91
CA ASP A 71 14.46 -36.96 7.80
C ASP A 71 15.68 -37.92 7.86
N GLY A 72 15.42 -39.23 7.72
CA GLY A 72 16.46 -40.25 7.66
C GLY A 72 17.34 -40.21 6.40
N GLU A 73 16.87 -39.61 5.31
CA GLU A 73 17.60 -39.46 4.04
C GLU A 73 18.56 -38.26 4.05
N ILE A 74 18.45 -37.38 5.06
CA ILE A 74 19.28 -36.18 5.16
C ILE A 74 20.59 -36.48 5.88
N GLU A 75 21.63 -36.77 5.09
CA GLU A 75 22.98 -37.01 5.59
C GLU A 75 23.68 -35.71 6.05
N GLN A 76 23.66 -34.67 5.20
CA GLN A 76 24.44 -33.45 5.41
C GLN A 76 23.54 -32.21 5.62
N LYS A 77 23.16 -31.95 6.88
CA LYS A 77 22.36 -30.76 7.22
C LYS A 77 22.96 -29.41 6.79
N LYS A 78 24.29 -29.32 6.64
CA LYS A 78 24.99 -28.07 6.26
C LYS A 78 24.84 -27.70 4.79
N SER A 79 24.43 -28.64 3.93
CA SER A 79 24.19 -28.39 2.50
C SER A 79 22.74 -28.00 2.20
N LEU A 80 21.86 -28.01 3.21
CA LEU A 80 20.46 -27.62 3.03
C LEU A 80 20.37 -26.12 2.74
N VAL A 81 19.67 -25.78 1.67
CA VAL A 81 19.30 -24.41 1.30
C VAL A 81 17.80 -24.27 1.49
N ALA A 82 17.40 -23.25 2.24
CA ALA A 82 16.01 -22.95 2.60
C ALA A 82 15.14 -24.19 2.95
N PRO A 83 15.59 -25.12 3.82
CA PRO A 83 14.83 -26.35 4.05
C PRO A 83 13.49 -26.06 4.72
N ILE A 84 12.47 -26.83 4.34
CA ILE A 84 11.13 -26.81 4.94
C ILE A 84 11.01 -28.05 5.83
N LEU A 85 11.08 -27.87 7.15
CA LEU A 85 10.92 -28.94 8.14
C LEU A 85 9.44 -29.09 8.51
N ALA A 86 8.80 -30.14 8.01
CA ALA A 86 7.38 -30.40 8.26
C ALA A 86 7.20 -31.52 9.27
N GLY A 87 6.89 -31.14 10.52
CA GLY A 87 6.63 -32.05 11.62
C GLY A 87 7.86 -32.33 12.51
N PRO A 88 7.71 -33.27 13.46
CA PRO A 88 8.81 -33.68 14.34
C PRO A 88 9.88 -34.40 13.51
N SER A 89 11.10 -33.90 13.55
CA SER A 89 12.26 -34.51 12.90
C SER A 89 13.50 -34.30 13.78
N ARG A 90 14.56 -35.06 13.54
CA ARG A 90 15.87 -34.84 14.17
C ARG A 90 16.35 -33.40 13.98
N LEU A 91 16.12 -32.82 12.80
CA LEU A 91 16.45 -31.43 12.48
C LEU A 91 15.61 -30.44 13.29
N THR A 92 14.29 -30.65 13.41
CA THR A 92 13.40 -29.83 14.23
C THR A 92 13.80 -29.90 15.71
N HIS A 93 14.09 -31.10 16.22
CA HIS A 93 14.56 -31.29 17.60
C HIS A 93 15.92 -30.64 17.87
N GLU A 94 16.82 -30.60 16.89
CA GLU A 94 18.09 -29.88 17.01
C GLU A 94 17.89 -28.37 17.15
N LEU A 95 16.98 -27.78 16.36
CA LEU A 95 16.63 -26.36 16.48
C LEU A 95 16.01 -26.04 17.85
N MET A 96 15.19 -26.95 18.40
CA MET A 96 14.68 -26.82 19.76
C MET A 96 15.78 -26.91 20.82
N LYS A 97 16.65 -27.92 20.71
CA LYS A 97 17.75 -28.14 21.67
C LYS A 97 18.76 -27.00 21.69
N THR A 98 19.03 -26.39 20.54
CA THR A 98 19.90 -25.22 20.41
C THR A 98 19.21 -23.91 20.79
N GLY A 99 17.90 -23.95 21.07
CA GLY A 99 17.09 -22.80 21.43
C GLY A 99 16.79 -21.85 20.27
N LYS A 100 17.10 -22.24 19.02
CA LYS A 100 16.81 -21.46 17.81
C LYS A 100 15.33 -21.49 17.44
N PHE A 101 14.65 -22.59 17.76
CA PHE A 101 13.21 -22.73 17.58
C PHE A 101 12.56 -23.01 18.93
N LYS A 102 11.58 -22.20 19.32
CA LYS A 102 10.84 -22.36 20.57
C LYS A 102 9.36 -22.18 20.26
N PRO A 103 8.65 -23.26 19.88
CA PRO A 103 7.25 -23.13 19.53
C PRO A 103 6.46 -22.60 20.74
N PRO A 104 5.41 -21.79 20.50
CA PRO A 104 4.49 -21.41 21.57
C PRO A 104 3.77 -22.65 22.12
N ALA A 105 3.07 -22.50 23.24
CA ALA A 105 2.16 -23.54 23.71
C ALA A 105 1.05 -23.73 22.65
N LEU A 106 0.91 -24.95 22.13
CA LEU A 106 -0.07 -25.30 21.09
C LEU A 106 -1.11 -26.28 21.66
N GLU A 107 -2.38 -26.03 21.34
CA GLU A 107 -3.48 -26.94 21.65
C GLU A 107 -3.59 -28.06 20.60
N ASN A 108 -4.46 -29.04 20.87
CA ASN A 108 -4.78 -30.08 19.90
C ASN A 108 -5.31 -29.48 18.59
N ALA A 109 -4.86 -30.03 17.47
CA ALA A 109 -5.17 -29.62 16.11
C ALA A 109 -4.67 -28.21 15.73
N TRP A 110 -3.85 -27.57 16.57
CA TRP A 110 -3.16 -26.34 16.23
C TRP A 110 -1.82 -26.65 15.55
N GLY A 111 -1.29 -25.67 14.84
CA GLY A 111 0.07 -25.72 14.32
C GLY A 111 0.65 -24.33 14.19
N VAL A 112 1.97 -24.28 14.05
CA VAL A 112 2.76 -23.07 13.91
C VAL A 112 3.66 -23.19 12.70
N VAL A 113 3.81 -22.06 12.01
CA VAL A 113 4.76 -21.89 10.91
C VAL A 113 5.72 -20.79 11.30
N GLU A 114 7.02 -21.09 11.31
CA GLU A 114 8.05 -20.14 11.70
C GLU A 114 9.23 -20.19 10.73
N ALA A 115 9.67 -19.03 10.24
CA ALA A 115 10.95 -18.91 9.54
C ALA A 115 12.06 -18.74 10.58
N VAL A 116 12.85 -19.79 10.78
CA VAL A 116 13.95 -19.80 11.76
C VAL A 116 15.22 -19.30 11.09
N PRO A 117 15.73 -18.12 11.45
CA PRO A 117 16.90 -17.54 10.80
C PRO A 117 18.17 -18.32 11.12
N LYS A 118 19.05 -18.46 10.12
CA LYS A 118 20.35 -19.18 10.26
C LYS A 118 20.18 -20.55 10.94
N ALA A 119 19.12 -21.27 10.60
CA ALA A 119 18.78 -22.57 11.16
C ALA A 119 19.94 -23.57 10.96
N PHE A 120 20.33 -23.77 9.69
CA PHE A 120 21.45 -24.62 9.30
C PHE A 120 22.44 -23.80 8.47
N ASN A 121 23.66 -23.63 8.99
CA ASN A 121 24.68 -22.76 8.41
C ASN A 121 24.19 -21.30 8.28
N LYS A 122 24.28 -20.70 7.07
CA LYS A 122 23.81 -19.34 6.77
C LYS A 122 22.36 -19.30 6.29
N SER A 123 21.69 -20.45 6.15
CA SER A 123 20.33 -20.51 5.62
C SER A 123 19.29 -20.53 6.72
N SER A 124 18.25 -19.74 6.55
CA SER A 124 16.98 -19.83 7.25
C SER A 124 16.27 -21.13 6.85
N ALA A 125 15.42 -21.65 7.75
CA ALA A 125 14.57 -22.82 7.51
C ALA A 125 13.12 -22.47 7.83
N LEU A 126 12.17 -23.01 7.06
CA LEU A 126 10.75 -22.94 7.44
C LEU A 126 10.45 -24.14 8.34
N VAL A 127 10.03 -23.90 9.58
CA VAL A 127 9.57 -24.95 10.49
C VAL A 127 8.06 -24.93 10.53
N ILE A 128 7.45 -26.08 10.23
CA ILE A 128 6.02 -26.33 10.33
C ILE A 128 5.85 -27.35 11.44
N HIS A 129 5.33 -26.93 12.58
CA HIS A 129 5.26 -27.74 13.79
C HIS A 129 3.83 -27.80 14.34
N ALA A 130 3.45 -28.97 14.85
CA ALA A 130 2.19 -29.19 15.53
C ALA A 130 2.39 -30.28 16.60
N PRO A 131 1.59 -30.29 17.69
CA PRO A 131 1.66 -31.32 18.71
C PRO A 131 1.07 -32.66 18.25
N ASP A 132 0.25 -32.66 17.19
CA ASP A 132 -0.41 -33.84 16.64
C ASP A 132 -0.50 -33.81 15.10
N ASN A 133 -0.79 -34.98 14.52
CA ASN A 133 -0.86 -35.14 13.06
C ASN A 133 -2.00 -34.36 12.41
N LEU A 134 -3.11 -34.11 13.13
CA LEU A 134 -4.25 -33.35 12.59
C LEU A 134 -3.89 -31.87 12.47
N GLY A 135 -3.22 -31.31 13.47
CA GLY A 135 -2.70 -29.95 13.43
C GLY A 135 -1.66 -29.77 12.32
N LEU A 136 -0.76 -30.74 12.16
CA LEU A 136 0.23 -30.71 11.08
C LEU A 136 -0.43 -30.77 9.70
N GLU A 137 -1.42 -31.64 9.50
CA GLU A 137 -2.17 -31.78 8.24
C GLU A 137 -2.89 -30.49 7.86
N LYS A 138 -3.59 -29.87 8.82
CA LYS A 138 -4.29 -28.60 8.61
C LYS A 138 -3.32 -27.46 8.29
N THR A 139 -2.18 -27.42 8.97
CA THR A 139 -1.17 -26.37 8.77
C THR A 139 -0.50 -26.50 7.39
N LEU A 140 -0.15 -27.72 6.98
CA LEU A 140 0.38 -27.99 5.64
C LEU A 140 -0.65 -27.65 4.55
N SER A 141 -1.92 -28.01 4.77
CA SER A 141 -3.01 -27.68 3.85
C SER A 141 -3.22 -26.17 3.75
N PHE A 142 -3.18 -25.45 4.87
CA PHE A 142 -3.25 -23.98 4.89
C PHE A 142 -2.11 -23.35 4.09
N LEU A 143 -0.87 -23.80 4.30
CA LEU A 143 0.28 -23.30 3.55
C LEU A 143 0.17 -23.60 2.04
N GLY A 144 -0.26 -24.81 1.69
CA GLY A 144 -0.45 -25.23 0.31
C GLY A 144 -1.58 -24.47 -0.40
N LEU A 145 -2.72 -24.28 0.25
CA LEU A 145 -3.94 -23.81 -0.40
C LEU A 145 -4.25 -22.33 -0.15
N THR A 146 -4.00 -21.81 1.06
CA THR A 146 -4.51 -20.50 1.49
C THR A 146 -3.42 -19.45 1.58
N PHE A 147 -2.29 -19.76 2.21
CA PHE A 147 -1.20 -18.81 2.42
C PHE A 147 -0.71 -18.20 1.07
N PRO A 148 -0.42 -16.89 0.93
CA PRO A 148 -0.22 -15.87 1.97
C PRO A 148 -1.49 -15.17 2.46
N PHE A 149 -2.67 -15.59 2.00
CA PHE A 149 -3.95 -15.10 2.49
C PHE A 149 -4.26 -15.67 3.88
N PHE A 150 -5.08 -14.96 4.66
CA PHE A 150 -5.44 -15.41 6.02
C PHE A 150 -6.57 -16.44 6.03
N GLU A 151 -7.54 -16.33 5.12
CA GLU A 151 -8.77 -17.15 5.15
C GLU A 151 -9.02 -17.86 3.82
N GLU A 152 -9.10 -17.13 2.71
CA GLU A 152 -9.43 -17.67 1.39
C GLU A 152 -8.44 -17.21 0.33
N TYR A 153 -8.00 -18.15 -0.53
CA TYR A 153 -7.21 -17.86 -1.72
C TYR A 153 -8.12 -17.24 -2.81
N ARG A 154 -8.18 -15.92 -2.83
CA ARG A 154 -8.95 -15.14 -3.81
C ARG A 154 -8.36 -13.75 -3.96
N ASP A 155 -8.39 -13.23 -5.19
CA ASP A 155 -8.02 -11.83 -5.45
C ASP A 155 -8.84 -10.87 -4.57
N GLY A 156 -8.14 -9.95 -3.91
CA GLY A 156 -8.73 -8.99 -3.00
C GLY A 156 -8.94 -9.48 -1.56
N SER A 157 -8.70 -10.76 -1.27
CA SER A 157 -8.69 -11.26 0.11
C SER A 157 -7.52 -10.66 0.91
N PRO A 158 -7.70 -10.38 2.22
CA PRO A 158 -6.61 -9.94 3.08
C PRO A 158 -5.47 -10.96 3.16
N GLN A 159 -4.24 -10.49 3.02
CA GLN A 159 -3.02 -11.30 3.07
C GLN A 159 -1.95 -10.70 4.00
N LEU A 160 -0.92 -11.49 4.27
CA LEU A 160 0.19 -11.12 5.16
C LEU A 160 0.88 -9.81 4.75
N GLN A 161 1.01 -9.57 3.45
CA GLN A 161 1.59 -8.32 2.92
C GLN A 161 0.73 -7.09 3.26
N ASP A 162 -0.59 -7.23 3.32
CA ASP A 162 -1.49 -6.13 3.68
C ASP A 162 -1.35 -5.80 5.17
N ALA A 163 -1.26 -6.84 6.02
CA ALA A 163 -1.03 -6.65 7.45
C ALA A 163 0.27 -5.88 7.72
N ARG A 164 1.35 -6.19 6.98
CA ARG A 164 2.60 -5.40 7.05
C ARG A 164 2.36 -3.95 6.65
N GLN A 165 1.69 -3.69 5.53
CA GLN A 165 1.45 -2.33 5.06
C GLN A 165 0.59 -1.53 6.04
N GLU A 166 -0.46 -2.14 6.59
CA GLU A 166 -1.32 -1.52 7.59
C GLU A 166 -0.58 -1.24 8.90
N PHE A 167 0.30 -2.15 9.33
CA PHE A 167 1.17 -1.91 10.48
C PHE A 167 2.15 -0.75 10.24
N GLU A 168 2.75 -0.66 9.06
CA GLU A 168 3.62 0.47 8.70
C GLU A 168 2.84 1.80 8.65
N ARG A 169 1.60 1.80 8.13
CA ARG A 169 0.70 2.96 8.14
C ARG A 169 0.36 3.37 9.57
N PHE A 170 0.04 2.41 10.43
CA PHE A 170 -0.20 2.64 11.85
C PHE A 170 1.01 3.28 12.54
N LEU A 171 2.23 2.77 12.32
CA LEU A 171 3.43 3.40 12.90
C LEU A 171 3.72 4.80 12.37
N LYS A 172 3.25 5.14 11.16
CA LYS A 172 3.36 6.49 10.58
C LYS A 172 2.31 7.48 11.10
N GLY A 173 1.46 7.07 12.05
CA GLY A 173 0.40 7.92 12.58
C GLY A 173 -0.92 7.81 11.82
N GLU A 174 -1.00 7.00 10.75
CA GLU A 174 -2.24 6.84 9.98
C GLU A 174 -3.24 5.92 10.70
N ASN A 175 -4.45 5.81 10.15
CA ASN A 175 -5.53 4.93 10.64
C ASN A 175 -5.90 5.14 12.13
N GLY A 176 -5.85 6.38 12.64
CA GLY A 176 -6.27 6.68 14.00
C GLY A 176 -5.17 6.57 15.05
N SER A 177 -3.94 6.18 14.68
CA SER A 177 -2.84 6.02 15.63
C SER A 177 -2.30 7.34 16.16
N ALA A 178 -2.15 8.36 15.30
CA ALA A 178 -1.82 9.72 15.74
C ALA A 178 -2.92 10.29 16.64
N GLU A 179 -4.18 10.10 16.26
CA GLU A 179 -5.33 10.50 17.07
C GLU A 179 -5.33 9.84 18.46
N ALA A 180 -5.03 8.53 18.54
CA ALA A 180 -4.95 7.82 19.80
C ALA A 180 -3.79 8.33 20.69
N PHE A 181 -2.63 8.60 20.08
CA PHE A 181 -1.48 9.17 20.80
C PHE A 181 -1.82 10.56 21.35
N PHE A 182 -2.40 11.44 20.54
CA PHE A 182 -2.76 12.78 20.98
C PHE A 182 -3.88 12.78 22.02
N ASP A 183 -4.87 11.87 21.93
CA ASP A 183 -5.92 11.75 22.95
C ASP A 183 -5.34 11.32 24.30
N LEU A 184 -4.38 10.38 24.32
CA LEU A 184 -3.66 10.01 25.54
C LEU A 184 -2.90 11.20 26.12
N LYS A 185 -2.12 11.91 25.30
CA LYS A 185 -1.30 13.04 25.75
C LYS A 185 -2.13 14.23 26.24
N LEU A 186 -3.22 14.54 25.54
CA LEU A 186 -4.12 15.62 25.95
C LEU A 186 -4.86 15.28 27.24
N ARG A 187 -5.16 14.00 27.48
CA ARG A 187 -5.73 13.57 28.76
C ARG A 187 -4.75 13.78 29.92
N GLU A 188 -3.49 13.38 29.75
CA GLU A 188 -2.44 13.62 30.75
C GLU A 188 -2.31 15.12 31.06
N ILE A 189 -2.23 15.97 30.02
CA ILE A 189 -2.14 17.42 30.17
C ILE A 189 -3.39 18.00 30.84
N ALA A 190 -4.58 17.52 30.46
CA ALA A 190 -5.82 18.02 31.04
C ALA A 190 -5.92 17.70 32.54
N GLU A 191 -5.51 16.50 32.95
CA GLU A 191 -5.49 16.11 34.37
C GLU A 191 -4.53 16.98 35.19
N ASP A 192 -3.37 17.34 34.65
CA ASP A 192 -2.39 18.22 35.30
C ASP A 192 -2.85 19.69 35.41
N LEU A 193 -3.82 20.09 34.59
CA LEU A 193 -4.30 21.47 34.48
C LEU A 193 -5.72 21.69 35.03
N LYS A 194 -6.47 20.63 35.35
CA LYS A 194 -7.88 20.72 35.76
C LYS A 194 -8.15 21.62 36.97
N GLU A 195 -7.20 21.74 37.88
CA GLU A 195 -7.33 22.56 39.11
C GLU A 195 -6.83 24.00 38.92
N LYS A 196 -6.41 24.38 37.72
CA LYS A 196 -5.89 25.72 37.41
C LYS A 196 -6.90 26.49 36.59
N ASP A 197 -7.13 27.74 36.97
CA ASP A 197 -7.87 28.70 36.14
C ASP A 197 -6.94 29.21 35.03
N LEU A 198 -7.28 28.91 33.78
CA LEU A 198 -6.49 29.28 32.61
C LEU A 198 -7.14 30.48 31.90
N GLU A 199 -6.34 31.48 31.52
CA GLU A 199 -6.84 32.55 30.64
C GLU A 199 -7.12 32.00 29.24
N THR A 200 -6.19 31.22 28.69
CA THR A 200 -6.30 30.62 27.36
C THR A 200 -5.63 29.24 27.28
N PHE A 201 -6.24 28.31 26.56
CA PHE A 201 -5.65 27.02 26.20
C PHE A 201 -5.76 26.79 24.68
N GLU A 202 -4.63 26.59 24.01
CA GLU A 202 -4.57 26.32 22.56
C GLU A 202 -3.85 25.01 22.27
N ALA A 203 -4.53 24.10 21.57
CA ALA A 203 -3.95 22.85 21.08
C ALA A 203 -3.86 22.87 19.54
N ASN A 204 -2.62 22.84 19.02
CA ASN A 204 -2.33 22.75 17.60
C ASN A 204 -1.91 21.32 17.27
N LEU A 205 -2.81 20.56 16.62
CA LEU A 205 -2.63 19.14 16.33
C LEU A 205 -2.43 18.94 14.83
N ILE A 206 -1.36 18.23 14.47
CA ILE A 206 -1.03 17.88 13.09
C ILE A 206 -1.26 16.39 12.91
N LEU A 207 -2.25 16.03 12.09
CA LEU A 207 -2.60 14.65 11.77
C LEU A 207 -2.10 14.29 10.37
N PRO A 208 -1.82 13.01 10.06
CA PRO A 208 -1.49 12.60 8.69
C PRO A 208 -2.60 12.93 7.67
N ARG A 209 -3.87 12.89 8.11
CA ARG A 209 -5.04 13.37 7.37
C ARG A 209 -5.92 14.21 8.28
N GLU A 210 -6.53 15.25 7.73
CA GLU A 210 -7.47 16.09 8.47
C GLU A 210 -8.70 15.27 8.91
N ASN A 211 -9.05 15.35 10.19
CA ASN A 211 -10.18 14.63 10.77
C ASN A 211 -11.02 15.56 11.65
N LYS A 212 -11.98 16.26 11.04
CA LYS A 212 -12.81 17.27 11.72
C LYS A 212 -13.59 16.71 12.91
N LYS A 213 -14.15 15.51 12.76
CA LYS A 213 -14.92 14.84 13.82
C LYS A 213 -14.07 14.60 15.08
N TYR A 214 -12.81 14.24 14.90
CA TYR A 214 -11.87 14.08 16.01
C TYR A 214 -11.59 15.42 16.71
N GLY A 215 -11.41 16.50 15.95
CA GLY A 215 -11.22 17.84 16.52
C GLY A 215 -12.40 18.32 17.34
N GLU A 216 -13.61 18.17 16.81
CA GLU A 216 -14.85 18.50 17.52
C GLU A 216 -14.99 17.67 18.82
N ALA A 217 -14.62 16.38 18.78
CA ALA A 217 -14.68 15.52 19.95
C ALA A 217 -13.67 15.94 21.03
N ILE A 218 -12.44 16.29 20.65
CA ILE A 218 -11.43 16.78 21.59
C ILE A 218 -11.80 18.14 22.15
N GLN A 219 -12.29 19.04 21.32
CA GLN A 219 -12.72 20.35 21.77
C GLN A 219 -13.80 20.23 22.86
N LYS A 220 -14.87 19.45 22.61
CA LYS A 220 -15.91 19.18 23.61
C LYS A 220 -15.36 18.54 24.87
N ARG A 221 -14.40 17.62 24.75
CA ARG A 221 -13.78 16.97 25.91
C ARG A 221 -12.99 17.96 26.76
N LEU A 222 -12.15 18.78 26.15
CA LEU A 222 -11.33 19.75 26.86
C LEU A 222 -12.19 20.85 27.50
N GLU A 223 -13.27 21.30 26.83
CA GLU A 223 -14.25 22.22 27.41
C GLU A 223 -14.92 21.65 28.67
N SER A 224 -15.10 20.33 28.75
CA SER A 224 -15.67 19.68 29.95
C SER A 224 -14.66 19.44 31.07
N LEU A 225 -13.35 19.46 30.78
CA LEU A 225 -12.30 19.11 31.75
C LEU A 225 -11.51 20.33 32.25
N LEU A 226 -11.42 21.40 31.47
CA LEU A 226 -10.59 22.57 31.75
C LEU A 226 -11.44 23.82 32.00
N HIS A 227 -11.07 24.59 33.01
CA HIS A 227 -11.62 25.92 33.26
C HIS A 227 -10.76 26.97 32.55
N ALA A 228 -11.06 27.22 31.27
CA ALA A 228 -10.33 28.18 30.45
C ALA A 228 -11.23 29.30 29.91
N GLY A 229 -10.78 30.56 30.00
CA GLY A 229 -11.48 31.72 29.44
C GLY A 229 -11.57 31.72 27.91
N GLY A 230 -10.61 31.08 27.24
CA GLY A 230 -10.64 30.78 25.81
C GLY A 230 -9.99 29.43 25.50
N LEU A 231 -10.70 28.58 24.74
CA LEU A 231 -10.22 27.27 24.34
C LEU A 231 -10.27 27.12 22.82
N ALA A 232 -9.14 26.73 22.22
CA ALA A 232 -9.04 26.53 20.77
C ALA A 232 -8.29 25.24 20.44
N VAL A 233 -8.91 24.39 19.61
CA VAL A 233 -8.28 23.19 19.05
C VAL A 233 -8.20 23.36 17.54
N LYS A 234 -6.98 23.48 17.01
CA LYS A 234 -6.73 23.59 15.58
C LYS A 234 -6.16 22.29 15.06
N LEU A 235 -6.84 21.71 14.07
CA LEU A 235 -6.36 20.54 13.34
C LEU A 235 -5.84 20.94 11.97
N SER A 236 -4.72 20.34 11.57
CA SER A 236 -4.20 20.46 10.21
C SER A 236 -3.67 19.13 9.70
N GLY A 237 -3.82 18.89 8.39
CA GLY A 237 -3.27 17.72 7.73
C GLY A 237 -1.80 17.93 7.35
N GLN A 238 -0.92 16.98 7.66
CA GLN A 238 0.51 17.05 7.34
C GLN A 238 0.77 17.25 5.84
N LYS A 239 -0.06 16.64 4.98
CA LYS A 239 0.04 16.73 3.52
C LYS A 239 -0.85 17.81 2.89
N GLN A 240 -1.51 18.62 3.70
CA GLN A 240 -2.44 19.63 3.19
C GLN A 240 -1.63 20.83 2.70
N GLY A 241 -1.53 20.98 1.38
CA GLY A 241 -0.88 22.12 0.76
C GLY A 241 -1.60 23.41 1.16
N LYS A 242 -0.86 24.36 1.72
CA LYS A 242 -1.37 25.72 1.91
C LYS A 242 -1.24 26.44 0.57
N LEU A 243 -2.35 26.92 0.01
CA LEU A 243 -2.32 27.80 -1.16
C LEU A 243 -1.60 29.10 -0.74
N LEU A 244 -0.33 29.24 -1.12
CA LEU A 244 0.47 30.42 -0.78
C LEU A 244 0.23 31.56 -1.77
N PHE A 245 -0.03 31.24 -3.03
CA PHE A 245 -0.26 32.20 -4.11
C PHE A 245 -1.23 31.63 -5.13
N GLU A 246 -2.22 32.43 -5.51
CA GLU A 246 -3.08 32.19 -6.66
C GLU A 246 -2.77 33.27 -7.69
N LYS A 247 -2.42 32.86 -8.91
CA LYS A 247 -2.13 33.77 -10.01
C LYS A 247 -3.18 33.59 -11.08
N GLU A 248 -4.20 34.43 -11.07
CA GLU A 248 -5.08 34.57 -12.21
C GLU A 248 -4.34 35.31 -13.33
N LYS A 249 -4.18 34.64 -14.47
CA LYS A 249 -3.67 35.26 -15.69
C LYS A 249 -4.79 35.26 -16.72
N ALA A 250 -5.43 36.40 -16.88
CA ALA A 250 -6.32 36.63 -18.02
C ALA A 250 -5.45 36.72 -19.28
N PHE A 251 -5.68 35.83 -20.24
CA PHE A 251 -5.07 35.92 -21.56
C PHE A 251 -6.03 36.70 -22.48
N PRO A 252 -5.57 37.78 -23.15
CA PRO A 252 -6.39 38.43 -24.15
C PRO A 252 -6.68 37.43 -25.28
N TRP A 253 -7.94 37.36 -25.68
CA TRP A 253 -8.40 36.38 -26.66
C TRP A 253 -8.39 37.01 -28.06
N GLU A 254 -7.67 36.37 -28.97
CA GLU A 254 -7.38 36.87 -30.33
C GLU A 254 -8.65 37.20 -31.13
N ALA A 255 -9.76 36.52 -30.84
CA ALA A 255 -11.04 36.79 -31.50
C ALA A 255 -11.60 38.19 -31.15
N THR A 256 -11.40 38.67 -29.92
CA THR A 256 -11.80 40.02 -29.52
C THR A 256 -10.94 41.09 -30.22
N GLU A 257 -9.65 40.83 -30.38
CA GLU A 257 -8.74 41.71 -31.13
C GLU A 257 -9.12 41.77 -32.62
N ALA A 258 -9.45 40.62 -33.22
CA ALA A 258 -9.88 40.54 -34.61
C ALA A 258 -11.20 41.31 -34.86
N VAL A 259 -12.16 41.23 -33.94
CA VAL A 259 -13.41 42.01 -34.00
C VAL A 259 -13.13 43.51 -33.93
N THR A 260 -12.27 43.92 -33.00
CA THR A 260 -11.90 45.33 -32.82
C THR A 260 -11.25 45.90 -34.08
N LEU A 261 -10.29 45.17 -34.64
CA LEU A 261 -9.59 45.57 -35.86
C LEU A 261 -10.54 45.68 -37.06
N ALA A 262 -11.47 44.73 -37.20
CA ALA A 262 -12.47 44.76 -38.27
C ALA A 262 -13.33 46.02 -38.19
N LEU A 263 -13.83 46.37 -37.00
CA LEU A 263 -14.64 47.57 -36.77
C LEU A 263 -13.86 48.87 -36.94
N GLU A 264 -12.56 48.90 -36.63
CA GLU A 264 -11.74 50.08 -36.89
C GLU A 264 -11.53 50.32 -38.39
N LYS A 265 -11.25 49.25 -39.15
CA LYS A 265 -11.04 49.36 -40.60
C LYS A 265 -12.31 49.77 -41.32
N THR A 266 -13.49 49.30 -40.90
CA THR A 266 -14.75 49.72 -41.51
C THR A 266 -15.03 51.21 -41.33
N LYS A 267 -14.59 51.84 -40.23
CA LYS A 267 -14.74 53.29 -40.00
C LYS A 267 -14.00 54.15 -41.03
N THR A 268 -12.96 53.61 -41.67
CA THR A 268 -12.12 54.34 -42.64
C THR A 268 -12.64 54.30 -44.08
N LEU A 269 -13.72 53.54 -44.34
CA LEU A 269 -14.28 53.37 -45.69
C LEU A 269 -15.27 54.48 -46.03
N LYS A 270 -15.11 55.11 -47.21
CA LYS A 270 -15.93 56.24 -47.66
C LYS A 270 -17.33 55.85 -48.17
N ASN A 271 -17.57 54.58 -48.51
CA ASN A 271 -18.87 54.13 -48.97
C ASN A 271 -19.15 52.68 -48.48
N PRO A 272 -19.80 52.50 -47.31
CA PRO A 272 -19.92 51.20 -46.65
C PRO A 272 -21.07 50.31 -47.17
N GLN A 273 -21.80 50.73 -48.20
CA GLN A 273 -22.93 49.95 -48.71
C GLN A 273 -22.43 48.68 -49.43
N GLY A 274 -22.90 47.52 -48.94
CA GLY A 274 -22.58 46.19 -49.51
C GLY A 274 -21.32 45.50 -48.98
N LEU A 275 -20.75 45.97 -47.86
CA LEU A 275 -19.55 45.37 -47.27
C LEU A 275 -19.83 43.94 -46.74
N LYS A 276 -19.05 42.96 -47.21
CA LYS A 276 -19.02 41.59 -46.65
C LYS A 276 -17.73 41.38 -45.86
N ILE A 277 -17.86 40.93 -44.61
CA ILE A 277 -16.72 40.60 -43.74
C ILE A 277 -16.78 39.10 -43.46
N SER A 278 -15.76 38.37 -43.89
CA SER A 278 -15.60 36.94 -43.56
C SER A 278 -14.46 36.79 -42.57
N LEU A 279 -14.79 36.37 -41.35
CA LEU A 279 -13.82 36.16 -40.27
C LEU A 279 -13.84 34.67 -39.87
N GLY A 280 -12.74 33.96 -40.15
CA GLY A 280 -12.58 32.57 -39.77
C GLY A 280 -12.14 32.45 -38.32
N ILE A 281 -13.00 31.91 -37.45
CA ILE A 281 -12.71 31.72 -36.03
C ILE A 281 -12.86 30.23 -35.69
N SER A 282 -11.79 29.63 -35.19
CA SER A 282 -11.70 28.20 -34.85
C SER A 282 -12.32 27.87 -33.48
N GLU A 283 -13.49 28.44 -33.19
CA GLU A 283 -14.15 28.34 -31.89
C GLU A 283 -15.53 27.68 -32.01
N SER A 284 -16.16 27.36 -30.88
CA SER A 284 -17.46 26.68 -30.88
C SER A 284 -18.54 27.51 -31.58
N HIS A 285 -19.60 26.85 -32.06
CA HIS A 285 -20.69 27.51 -32.79
C HIS A 285 -21.34 28.64 -31.97
N GLU A 286 -21.52 28.44 -30.67
CA GLU A 286 -22.09 29.44 -29.76
C GLU A 286 -21.21 30.68 -29.64
N VAL A 287 -19.90 30.47 -29.58
CA VAL A 287 -18.90 31.54 -29.48
C VAL A 287 -18.84 32.34 -30.78
N ARG A 288 -18.84 31.65 -31.94
CA ARG A 288 -18.94 32.30 -33.26
C ARG A 288 -20.22 33.11 -33.42
N ALA A 289 -21.36 32.60 -32.93
CA ALA A 289 -22.64 33.30 -32.99
C ALA A 289 -22.64 34.59 -32.17
N LYS A 290 -22.02 34.58 -30.97
CA LYS A 290 -21.86 35.78 -30.15
C LYS A 290 -21.02 36.86 -30.84
N ILE A 291 -19.89 36.48 -31.41
CA ILE A 291 -19.01 37.40 -32.15
C ILE A 291 -19.72 37.95 -33.39
N ARG A 292 -20.44 37.12 -34.14
CA ARG A 292 -21.24 37.58 -35.29
C ARG A 292 -22.29 38.61 -34.87
N ALA A 293 -22.95 38.40 -33.74
CA ALA A 293 -23.92 39.35 -33.19
C ALA A 293 -23.26 40.65 -32.68
N GLU A 294 -22.03 40.59 -32.20
CA GLU A 294 -21.25 41.76 -31.77
C GLU A 294 -20.77 42.60 -32.96
N LEU A 295 -20.21 41.96 -33.99
CA LEU A 295 -19.88 42.61 -35.27
C LEU A 295 -21.12 43.18 -35.96
N GLY A 296 -22.23 42.45 -35.97
CA GLY A 296 -23.50 42.92 -36.54
C GLY A 296 -24.02 44.18 -35.84
N ARG A 297 -23.96 44.24 -34.51
CA ARG A 297 -24.33 45.44 -33.75
C ARG A 297 -23.41 46.63 -34.06
N GLY A 298 -22.10 46.41 -34.10
CA GLY A 298 -21.13 47.47 -34.43
C GLY A 298 -21.25 48.02 -35.86
N LEU A 299 -21.82 47.25 -36.80
CA LEU A 299 -22.06 47.67 -38.18
C LEU A 299 -23.45 48.29 -38.40
N GLN A 300 -24.46 47.91 -37.61
CA GLN A 300 -25.82 48.47 -37.68
C GLN A 300 -25.89 49.95 -37.28
N ASP A 301 -25.00 50.43 -36.41
CA ASP A 301 -24.86 51.87 -36.09
C ASP A 301 -24.48 52.76 -37.30
N LYS A 302 -24.15 52.17 -38.47
CA LYS A 302 -23.85 52.90 -39.71
C LYS A 302 -24.57 52.38 -40.98
N ASN A 303 -25.69 51.68 -40.83
CA ASN A 303 -26.53 51.24 -41.96
C ASN A 303 -25.80 50.35 -43.00
N ALA A 304 -25.00 49.38 -42.54
CA ALA A 304 -24.47 48.28 -43.36
C ALA A 304 -25.08 46.92 -42.90
N PRO A 305 -25.43 46.00 -43.83
CA PRO A 305 -26.06 44.73 -43.46
C PRO A 305 -25.09 43.78 -42.73
N ALA A 306 -25.66 42.89 -41.92
CA ALA A 306 -24.93 41.97 -41.05
C ALA A 306 -24.05 40.96 -41.81
N PRO A 307 -22.90 40.55 -41.25
CA PRO A 307 -21.99 39.60 -41.89
C PRO A 307 -22.54 38.16 -41.88
N GLU A 308 -22.35 37.44 -42.99
CA GLU A 308 -22.52 35.98 -43.10
C GLU A 308 -21.31 35.22 -42.52
#